data_AF-K3V2Y9-F1
#
_entry.id   AF-K3V2Y9-F1
#
_cell.length_a   1.000
_cell.length_b   1.000
_cell.length_c   1.000
_cell.angle_alpha   90.00
_cell.angle_beta   90.00
_cell.angle_gamma   90.00
#
_symmetry.space_group_name_H-M   'P 1'
#
loop_
_entity.id
_entity.type
_entity.pdbx_description
1 polymer ?
#
loop_
_entity_poly.entity_id
_entity_poly.type
_entity_poly.pdbx_seq_one_letter_code
_entity_poly.pdbx_strand_id
1 'polypeptide(L)'
;MARLPRTERLPLAARKDVRDSWEVRRGDHEGNLSRILDQPWTIVVDPLAIHPYAQGSWCESSIGYVIASYVEGAFDRLRDFVDQNGNEARDEINEICSAHVLTIDHDDTNTVSYCGVKVSPERQLVILFSGNNLGTNASDAANSSNLTKALTDVPSPRPMNFTARNSIRNGYNPRIEQIQQRLKEMLQQDVSLVPNFETNFERQYQCL
;
A
#
# COMPACT_ATOMS: atom_id res chain seq x y z
N MET A 1 -15.71 -9.68 -10.76
CA MET A 1 -16.16 -9.42 -12.16
C MET A 1 -15.00 -9.71 -13.10
N ALA A 2 -15.25 -10.29 -14.27
CA ALA A 2 -14.20 -10.49 -15.27
C ALA A 2 -13.63 -9.14 -15.73
N ARG A 3 -12.32 -9.11 -16.05
CA ARG A 3 -11.64 -7.92 -16.54
C ARG A 3 -12.28 -7.44 -17.84
N LEU A 4 -12.67 -6.16 -17.88
CA LEU A 4 -13.22 -5.52 -19.07
C LEU A 4 -12.11 -5.20 -20.08
N PRO A 5 -12.40 -5.26 -21.39
CA PRO A 5 -11.43 -4.93 -22.42
C PRO A 5 -11.06 -3.44 -22.35
N ARG A 6 -9.77 -3.16 -22.50
CA ARG A 6 -9.23 -1.80 -22.62
C ARG A 6 -9.93 -1.06 -23.77
N THR A 7 -10.35 0.17 -23.53
CA THR A 7 -10.94 1.02 -24.57
C THR A 7 -9.86 1.44 -25.58
N GLU A 8 -10.15 1.49 -26.88
CA GLU A 8 -9.19 1.96 -27.89
C GLU A 8 -8.98 3.48 -27.83
N ARG A 9 -10.05 4.22 -27.50
CA ARG A 9 -10.05 5.67 -27.45
C ARG A 9 -11.06 6.21 -26.44
N LEU A 10 -10.59 7.11 -25.57
CA LEU A 10 -11.46 7.84 -24.64
C LEU A 10 -12.36 8.87 -25.37
N PRO A 11 -13.61 9.07 -24.91
CA PRO A 11 -14.47 10.19 -25.32
C PRO A 11 -13.76 11.54 -25.15
N LEU A 12 -14.20 12.56 -25.90
CA LEU A 12 -13.55 13.89 -25.86
C LEU A 12 -13.55 14.51 -24.45
N ALA A 13 -14.68 14.40 -23.73
CA ALA A 13 -14.80 14.88 -22.36
C ALA A 13 -13.81 14.19 -21.42
N ALA A 14 -13.76 12.85 -21.45
CA ALA A 14 -12.82 12.07 -20.64
C ALA A 14 -11.35 12.36 -20.98
N ARG A 15 -11.00 12.55 -22.26
CA ARG A 15 -9.62 12.96 -22.65
C ARG A 15 -9.25 14.33 -22.10
N LYS A 16 -10.19 15.28 -22.16
CA LYS A 16 -9.99 16.62 -21.59
C LYS A 16 -9.76 16.53 -20.09
N ASP A 17 -10.59 15.76 -19.39
CA ASP A 17 -10.48 15.56 -17.94
C ASP A 17 -9.16 14.87 -17.54
N VAL A 18 -8.73 13.82 -18.25
CA VAL A 18 -7.42 13.19 -18.04
C VAL A 18 -6.28 14.19 -18.19
N ARG A 19 -6.30 15.02 -19.22
CA ARG A 19 -5.27 16.06 -19.41
C ARG A 19 -5.29 17.07 -18.25
N ASP A 20 -6.46 17.62 -17.96
CA ASP A 20 -6.62 18.77 -17.07
C ASP A 20 -6.45 18.38 -15.59
N SER A 21 -6.95 17.20 -15.18
CA SER A 21 -6.97 16.75 -13.78
C SER A 21 -5.84 15.80 -13.40
N TRP A 22 -5.27 15.06 -14.36
CA TRP A 22 -4.21 14.07 -14.09
C TRP A 22 -2.87 14.44 -14.73
N GLU A 23 -2.79 14.54 -16.06
CA GLU A 23 -1.49 14.66 -16.76
C GLU A 23 -0.72 15.92 -16.37
N VAL A 24 -1.41 17.06 -16.25
CA VAL A 24 -0.80 18.34 -15.84
C VAL A 24 -0.19 18.28 -14.43
N ARG A 25 -0.77 17.47 -13.53
CA ARG A 25 -0.36 17.38 -12.11
C ARG A 25 0.51 16.17 -11.80
N ARG A 26 0.73 15.26 -12.76
CA ARG A 26 1.46 14.00 -12.55
C ARG A 26 2.85 14.22 -11.93
N GLY A 27 3.59 15.23 -12.39
CA GLY A 27 4.93 15.53 -11.85
C GLY A 27 4.90 15.95 -10.37
N ASP A 28 3.88 16.72 -9.97
CA ASP A 28 3.69 17.10 -8.57
C ASP A 28 3.34 15.87 -7.71
N HIS A 29 2.52 14.97 -8.25
CA HIS A 29 2.17 13.72 -7.60
C HIS A 29 3.39 12.80 -7.40
N GLU A 30 4.21 12.61 -8.44
CA GLU A 30 5.47 11.84 -8.35
C GLU A 30 6.44 12.46 -7.35
N GLY A 31 6.59 13.79 -7.35
CA GLY A 31 7.42 14.50 -6.38
C GLY A 31 6.93 14.35 -4.94
N ASN A 32 5.61 14.35 -4.71
CA ASN A 32 5.04 14.13 -3.38
C ASN A 32 5.24 12.71 -2.89
N LEU A 33 4.97 11.70 -3.72
CA LEU A 33 5.21 10.30 -3.39
C LEU A 33 6.68 10.05 -3.06
N SER A 34 7.57 10.57 -3.90
CA SER A 34 9.01 10.43 -3.73
C SER A 34 9.50 11.05 -2.42
N ARG A 35 8.91 12.17 -2.00
CA ARG A 35 9.23 12.82 -0.72
C ARG A 35 8.73 12.01 0.48
N ILE A 36 7.53 11.45 0.41
CA ILE A 36 6.96 10.62 1.48
C ILE A 36 7.82 9.37 1.67
N LEU A 37 8.24 8.74 0.56
CA LEU A 37 8.98 7.49 0.57
C LEU A 37 10.50 7.66 0.56
N ASP A 38 11.01 8.89 0.47
CA ASP A 38 12.45 9.22 0.50
C ASP A 38 13.28 8.46 -0.55
N GLN A 39 12.66 8.19 -1.70
CA GLN A 39 13.23 7.54 -2.88
C GLN A 39 12.54 8.07 -4.13
N PRO A 40 13.18 8.03 -5.32
CA PRO A 40 12.50 8.38 -6.56
C PRO A 40 11.40 7.36 -6.91
N TRP A 41 10.15 7.82 -6.95
CA TRP A 41 8.99 7.03 -7.36
C TRP A 41 8.32 7.63 -8.59
N THR A 42 7.78 6.77 -9.45
CA THR A 42 7.01 7.17 -10.63
C THR A 42 5.57 6.67 -10.55
N ILE A 43 4.66 7.30 -11.30
CA ILE A 43 3.25 6.91 -11.32
C ILE A 43 2.83 6.59 -12.74
N VAL A 44 2.52 5.31 -12.98
CA VAL A 44 2.17 4.78 -14.29
C VAL A 44 0.73 4.30 -14.26
N VAL A 45 -0.18 5.03 -14.90
CA VAL A 45 -1.61 4.70 -14.95
C VAL A 45 -2.06 4.68 -16.40
N ASP A 46 -2.91 3.70 -16.76
CA ASP A 46 -3.53 3.59 -18.08
C ASP A 46 -5.03 3.98 -18.02
N PRO A 47 -5.39 5.24 -18.33
CA PRO A 47 -6.78 5.69 -18.34
C PRO A 47 -7.68 4.87 -19.27
N LEU A 48 -7.13 4.31 -20.35
CA LEU A 48 -7.89 3.50 -21.32
C LEU A 48 -8.29 2.14 -20.74
N ALA A 49 -7.53 1.60 -19.78
CA ALA A 49 -7.84 0.37 -19.07
C ALA A 49 -8.88 0.60 -17.94
N ILE A 50 -8.92 1.81 -17.37
CA ILE A 50 -9.85 2.18 -16.29
C ILE A 50 -11.23 2.59 -16.82
N HIS A 51 -11.27 3.33 -17.93
CA HIS A 51 -12.50 3.88 -18.48
C HIS A 51 -13.67 2.90 -18.72
N PRO A 52 -13.46 1.64 -19.13
CA PRO A 52 -14.54 0.65 -19.23
C PRO A 52 -15.35 0.47 -17.94
N TYR A 53 -14.72 0.62 -16.78
CA TYR A 53 -15.37 0.46 -15.46
C TYR A 53 -16.09 1.73 -14.98
N ALA A 54 -15.99 2.82 -15.74
CA ALA A 54 -16.65 4.08 -15.43
C ALA A 54 -18.01 4.24 -16.13
N GLN A 55 -18.32 3.38 -17.09
CA GLN A 55 -19.51 3.46 -17.93
C GLN A 55 -20.80 3.47 -17.10
N GLY A 56 -21.69 4.43 -17.37
CA GLY A 56 -22.96 4.56 -16.65
C GLY A 56 -22.84 5.14 -15.24
N SER A 57 -21.68 5.71 -14.89
CA SER A 57 -21.45 6.38 -13.61
C SER A 57 -20.93 7.81 -13.82
N TRP A 58 -20.83 8.58 -12.74
CA TRP A 58 -20.23 9.93 -12.78
C TRP A 58 -18.75 9.91 -13.21
N CYS A 59 -18.06 8.78 -13.07
CA CYS A 59 -16.66 8.61 -13.45
C CYS A 59 -16.45 8.66 -14.97
N GLU A 60 -17.49 8.43 -15.79
CA GLU A 60 -17.36 8.24 -17.24
C GLU A 60 -16.67 9.42 -17.94
N SER A 61 -17.03 10.65 -17.55
CA SER A 61 -16.40 11.88 -18.04
C SER A 61 -15.27 12.40 -17.18
N SER A 62 -14.98 11.75 -16.04
CA SER A 62 -14.14 12.28 -14.95
C SER A 62 -13.00 11.33 -14.56
N ILE A 63 -12.45 10.60 -15.53
CA ILE A 63 -11.40 9.59 -15.34
C ILE A 63 -10.11 10.19 -14.76
N GLY A 64 -9.69 11.36 -15.25
CA GLY A 64 -8.52 12.06 -14.74
C GLY A 64 -8.69 12.42 -13.27
N TYR A 65 -9.85 12.94 -12.90
CA TYR A 65 -10.19 13.22 -11.50
C TYR A 65 -10.17 11.95 -10.63
N VAL A 66 -10.76 10.85 -11.10
CA VAL A 66 -10.77 9.57 -10.37
C VAL A 66 -9.35 9.06 -10.13
N ILE A 67 -8.48 9.09 -11.14
CA ILE A 67 -7.07 8.70 -11.01
C ILE A 67 -6.38 9.58 -9.97
N ALA A 68 -6.52 10.90 -10.08
CA ALA A 68 -5.94 11.83 -9.12
C ALA A 68 -6.42 11.56 -7.69
N SER A 69 -7.72 11.27 -7.50
CA SER A 69 -8.30 10.99 -6.19
C SER A 69 -7.71 9.74 -5.52
N TYR A 70 -7.52 8.64 -6.28
CA TYR A 70 -6.85 7.44 -5.76
C TYR A 70 -5.40 7.71 -5.38
N VAL A 71 -4.68 8.45 -6.23
CA VAL A 71 -3.27 8.76 -6.03
C VAL A 71 -3.07 9.67 -4.81
N GLU A 72 -3.82 10.77 -4.72
CA GLU A 72 -3.80 11.68 -3.57
C GLU A 72 -4.20 10.95 -2.27
N GLY A 73 -5.25 10.13 -2.34
CA GLY A 73 -5.66 9.27 -1.25
C GLY A 73 -4.56 8.33 -0.76
N ALA A 74 -3.84 7.69 -1.68
CA ALA A 74 -2.72 6.83 -1.33
C ALA A 74 -1.57 7.59 -0.66
N PHE A 75 -1.31 8.84 -1.04
CA PHE A 75 -0.27 9.66 -0.42
C PHE A 75 -0.57 9.95 1.03
N ASP A 76 -1.79 10.39 1.34
CA ASP A 76 -2.18 10.68 2.71
C ASP A 76 -2.04 9.45 3.59
N ARG A 77 -2.47 8.27 3.09
CA ARG A 77 -2.35 7.03 3.86
C ARG A 77 -0.93 6.50 3.98
N LEU A 78 -0.09 6.64 2.96
CA LEU A 78 1.32 6.28 3.05
C LEU A 78 2.05 7.18 4.04
N ARG A 79 1.79 8.49 4.03
CA ARG A 79 2.34 9.42 5.02
C ARG A 79 1.91 9.03 6.43
N ASP A 80 0.60 8.87 6.66
CA ASP A 80 0.07 8.45 7.96
C ASP A 80 0.72 7.13 8.42
N PHE A 81 0.89 6.18 7.51
CA PHE A 81 1.50 4.89 7.79
C PHE A 81 2.97 5.01 8.19
N VAL A 82 3.76 5.80 7.46
CA VAL A 82 5.17 6.04 7.80
C VAL A 82 5.29 6.81 9.11
N ASP A 83 4.48 7.83 9.33
CA ASP A 83 4.49 8.63 10.57
C ASP A 83 4.18 7.74 11.80
N GLN A 84 3.28 6.77 11.65
CA GLN A 84 2.91 5.84 12.73
C GLN A 84 3.94 4.73 12.98
N ASN A 85 4.64 4.26 11.94
CA ASN A 85 5.50 3.07 12.02
C ASN A 85 7.00 3.39 11.92
N GLY A 86 7.36 4.67 11.70
CA GLY A 86 8.73 5.17 11.64
C GLY A 86 9.44 4.92 10.30
N ASN A 87 10.65 5.48 10.19
CA ASN A 87 11.46 5.44 8.96
C ASN A 87 11.77 4.00 8.49
N GLU A 88 11.92 3.06 9.40
CA GLU A 88 12.17 1.65 9.02
C GLU A 88 10.99 1.05 8.24
N ALA A 89 9.75 1.50 8.48
CA ALA A 89 8.59 1.06 7.70
C ALA A 89 8.65 1.59 6.27
N ARG A 90 9.09 2.85 6.10
CA ARG A 90 9.33 3.47 4.80
C ARG A 90 10.41 2.73 4.01
N ASP A 91 11.52 2.43 4.67
CA ASP A 91 12.64 1.70 4.04
C ASP A 91 12.20 0.31 3.58
N GLU A 92 11.38 -0.37 4.39
CA GLU A 92 10.83 -1.67 4.04
C GLU A 92 9.79 -1.60 2.91
N ILE A 93 8.99 -0.54 2.83
CA ILE A 93 8.10 -0.28 1.67
C ILE A 93 8.93 -0.17 0.39
N ASN A 94 10.04 0.59 0.40
CA ASN A 94 10.92 0.72 -0.76
C ASN A 94 11.59 -0.62 -1.13
N GLU A 95 12.02 -1.40 -0.15
CA GLU A 95 12.62 -2.72 -0.40
C GLU A 95 11.62 -3.72 -0.99
N ILE A 96 10.39 -3.74 -0.47
CA ILE A 96 9.33 -4.63 -0.96
C ILE A 96 8.81 -4.18 -2.32
N CYS A 97 8.63 -2.87 -2.51
CA CYS A 97 8.16 -2.25 -3.74
C CYS A 97 9.33 -1.69 -4.56
N SER A 98 10.32 -2.54 -4.81
CA SER A 98 11.62 -2.15 -5.40
C SER A 98 11.56 -1.60 -6.82
N ALA A 99 10.42 -1.71 -7.51
CA ALA A 99 10.23 -1.01 -8.79
C ALA A 99 10.05 0.50 -8.61
N HIS A 100 9.65 0.94 -7.41
CA HIS A 100 9.29 2.34 -7.10
C HIS A 100 8.27 2.91 -8.10
N VAL A 101 7.26 2.10 -8.41
CA VAL A 101 6.13 2.47 -9.28
C VAL A 101 4.84 2.32 -8.49
N LEU A 102 4.03 3.38 -8.50
CA LEU A 102 2.62 3.34 -8.12
C LEU A 102 1.77 3.22 -9.39
N THR A 103 0.80 2.32 -9.38
CA THR A 103 -0.16 2.15 -10.49
C THR A 103 -1.57 1.90 -9.96
N ILE A 104 -2.56 1.89 -10.86
CA ILE A 104 -3.97 1.62 -10.55
C ILE A 104 -4.44 0.51 -11.51
N ASP A 105 -5.09 -0.51 -10.96
CA ASP A 105 -5.65 -1.60 -11.75
C ASP A 105 -6.98 -2.13 -11.18
N HIS A 106 -7.74 -2.84 -12.02
CA HIS A 106 -8.94 -3.56 -11.60
C HIS A 106 -8.57 -4.82 -10.82
N ASP A 107 -9.32 -5.08 -9.76
CA ASP A 107 -9.22 -6.34 -9.01
C ASP A 107 -9.98 -7.47 -9.71
N ASP A 108 -9.26 -8.22 -10.53
CA ASP A 108 -9.75 -9.42 -11.22
C ASP A 108 -9.98 -10.62 -10.29
N THR A 109 -9.44 -10.57 -9.06
CA THR A 109 -9.54 -11.64 -8.06
C THR A 109 -10.64 -11.43 -7.02
N ASN A 110 -11.30 -10.27 -7.00
CA ASN A 110 -12.33 -9.89 -6.02
C ASN A 110 -11.84 -10.00 -4.56
N THR A 111 -10.58 -9.61 -4.34
CA THR A 111 -9.95 -9.46 -3.03
C THR A 111 -10.37 -8.19 -2.30
N VAL A 112 -10.95 -7.20 -2.99
CA VAL A 112 -11.40 -5.93 -2.41
C VAL A 112 -12.88 -5.65 -2.71
N SER A 113 -13.61 -5.11 -1.74
CA SER A 113 -15.02 -4.73 -1.92
C SER A 113 -15.18 -3.43 -2.70
N TYR A 114 -14.36 -2.41 -2.38
CA TYR A 114 -14.36 -1.09 -3.04
C TYR A 114 -13.02 -0.83 -3.69
N CYS A 115 -11.97 -0.80 -2.86
CA CYS A 115 -10.60 -0.58 -3.26
C CYS A 115 -9.65 -1.14 -2.21
N GLY A 116 -8.38 -1.24 -2.59
CA GLY A 116 -7.30 -1.68 -1.71
C GLY A 116 -5.95 -1.46 -2.38
N VAL A 117 -4.93 -2.13 -1.86
CA VAL A 117 -3.61 -2.17 -2.49
C VAL A 117 -3.09 -3.60 -2.52
N LYS A 118 -2.23 -3.89 -3.50
CA LYS A 118 -1.39 -5.09 -3.53
C LYS A 118 0.02 -4.71 -3.98
N VAL A 119 0.97 -5.59 -3.72
CA VAL A 119 2.29 -5.52 -4.35
C VAL A 119 2.29 -6.50 -5.54
N SER A 120 2.65 -6.01 -6.73
CA SER A 120 2.67 -6.85 -7.94
C SER A 120 3.90 -7.78 -7.97
N PRO A 121 3.91 -8.82 -8.82
CA PRO A 121 5.10 -9.63 -9.08
C PRO A 121 6.31 -8.80 -9.54
N GLU A 122 6.06 -7.71 -10.27
CA GLU A 122 7.06 -6.73 -10.72
C GLU A 122 7.48 -5.76 -9.61
N ARG A 123 7.05 -5.99 -8.36
CA ARG A 123 7.37 -5.18 -7.18
C ARG A 123 6.85 -3.74 -7.28
N GLN A 124 5.69 -3.55 -7.91
CA GLN A 124 4.98 -2.27 -7.95
C GLN A 124 3.95 -2.20 -6.82
N LEU A 125 3.67 -1.00 -6.31
CA LEU A 125 2.52 -0.78 -5.46
C LEU A 125 1.31 -0.52 -6.38
N VAL A 126 0.32 -1.41 -6.33
CA VAL A 126 -0.87 -1.36 -7.19
C VAL A 126 -2.07 -0.99 -6.35
N ILE A 127 -2.68 0.15 -6.61
CA ILE A 127 -4.01 0.49 -6.12
C ILE A 127 -5.02 -0.36 -6.89
N LEU A 128 -5.86 -1.08 -6.15
CA LEU A 128 -6.92 -1.90 -6.69
C LEU A 128 -8.25 -1.18 -6.56
N PHE A 129 -9.10 -1.25 -7.59
CA PHE A 129 -10.52 -0.92 -7.48
C PHE A 129 -11.38 -2.14 -7.86
N SER A 130 -12.55 -2.24 -7.24
CA SER A 130 -13.57 -3.22 -7.60
C SER A 130 -14.39 -2.71 -8.79
N GLY A 131 -14.74 -3.62 -9.71
CA GLY A 131 -15.28 -3.26 -11.02
C GLY A 131 -16.58 -2.45 -11.02
N ASN A 132 -17.38 -2.51 -9.94
CA ASN A 132 -18.62 -1.74 -9.80
C ASN A 132 -18.49 -0.52 -8.86
N ASN A 133 -17.31 -0.31 -8.29
CA ASN A 133 -17.07 0.67 -7.23
C ASN A 133 -15.91 1.63 -7.58
N LEU A 134 -15.62 1.80 -8.86
CA LEU A 134 -14.61 2.74 -9.33
C LEU A 134 -14.89 4.15 -8.79
N GLY A 135 -13.87 4.78 -8.19
CA GLY A 135 -13.96 6.12 -7.62
C GLY A 135 -14.65 6.20 -6.26
N THR A 136 -15.17 5.08 -5.73
CA THR A 136 -15.77 5.04 -4.40
C THR A 136 -14.71 4.73 -3.35
N ASN A 137 -14.71 5.51 -2.26
CA ASN A 137 -13.75 5.39 -1.14
C ASN A 137 -12.28 5.38 -1.60
N ALA A 138 -11.96 6.14 -2.64
CA ALA A 138 -10.62 6.16 -3.23
C ALA A 138 -9.52 6.48 -2.20
N SER A 139 -9.82 7.34 -1.21
CA SER A 139 -8.94 7.71 -0.10
C SER A 139 -8.62 6.58 0.88
N ASP A 140 -9.32 5.45 0.81
CA ASP A 140 -9.15 4.33 1.73
C ASP A 140 -8.36 3.17 1.11
N ALA A 141 -8.01 3.26 -0.19
CA ALA A 141 -7.34 2.19 -0.92
C ALA A 141 -6.05 1.74 -0.20
N ALA A 142 -5.20 2.69 0.18
CA ALA A 142 -3.95 2.42 0.87
C ALA A 142 -4.05 2.60 2.40
N ASN A 143 -5.22 2.40 3.02
CA ASN A 143 -5.31 2.48 4.48
C ASN A 143 -4.35 1.50 5.19
N SER A 144 -4.09 1.73 6.48
CA SER A 144 -3.07 0.96 7.24
C SER A 144 -3.30 -0.56 7.20
N SER A 145 -4.55 -1.02 7.23
CA SER A 145 -4.87 -2.46 7.11
C SER A 145 -4.55 -3.02 5.72
N ASN A 146 -4.88 -2.29 4.66
CA ASN A 146 -4.63 -2.70 3.29
C ASN A 146 -3.13 -2.71 2.99
N LEU A 147 -2.38 -1.68 3.42
CA LEU A 147 -0.92 -1.65 3.30
C LEU A 147 -0.26 -2.79 4.05
N THR A 148 -0.63 -3.01 5.33
CA THR A 148 -0.06 -4.09 6.13
C THR A 148 -0.30 -5.45 5.50
N LYS A 149 -1.51 -5.70 4.99
CA LYS A 149 -1.84 -6.92 4.26
C LYS A 149 -0.99 -7.06 3.00
N ALA A 150 -0.96 -6.04 2.14
CA ALA A 150 -0.21 -6.06 0.88
C ALA A 150 1.29 -6.32 1.08
N LEU A 151 1.90 -5.71 2.11
CA LEU A 151 3.32 -5.91 2.46
C LEU A 151 3.59 -7.28 3.09
N THR A 152 2.59 -7.90 3.73
CA THR A 152 2.70 -9.22 4.35
C THR A 152 2.53 -10.35 3.33
N ASP A 153 1.65 -10.17 2.34
CA ASP A 153 1.29 -11.19 1.35
C ASP A 153 2.41 -11.48 0.33
N VAL A 154 3.46 -10.65 0.31
CA VAL A 154 4.64 -10.85 -0.55
C VAL A 154 5.81 -11.46 0.21
N PRO A 155 6.59 -12.35 -0.44
CA PRO A 155 7.84 -12.84 0.14
C PRO A 155 8.77 -11.69 0.48
N SER A 156 9.14 -11.62 1.76
CA SER A 156 10.10 -10.66 2.26
C SER A 156 11.52 -11.23 2.18
N PRO A 157 12.52 -10.41 1.82
CA PRO A 157 13.93 -10.80 1.93
C PRO A 157 14.42 -10.82 3.40
N ARG A 158 13.64 -10.27 4.33
CA ARG A 158 13.97 -10.18 5.76
C ARG A 158 13.45 -11.41 6.51
N PRO A 159 14.04 -11.75 7.68
CA PRO A 159 13.48 -12.75 8.58
C PRO A 159 12.05 -12.37 8.99
N MET A 160 11.13 -13.34 8.89
CA MET A 160 9.69 -13.21 9.16
C MET A 160 8.89 -12.42 8.11
N ASN A 161 7.59 -12.21 8.35
CA ASN A 161 6.75 -11.36 7.49
C ASN A 161 6.66 -9.93 8.05
N PHE A 162 6.14 -9.00 7.24
CA PHE A 162 6.02 -7.59 7.60
C PHE A 162 5.25 -7.40 8.91
N THR A 163 4.10 -8.07 9.07
CA THR A 163 3.27 -7.96 10.27
C THR A 163 4.01 -8.34 11.55
N ALA A 164 4.77 -9.44 11.53
CA ALA A 164 5.55 -9.89 12.68
C ALA A 164 6.62 -8.86 13.06
N ARG A 165 7.40 -8.38 12.08
CA ARG A 165 8.41 -7.34 12.31
C ARG A 165 7.79 -6.04 12.83
N ASN A 166 6.68 -5.61 12.25
CA ASN A 166 5.98 -4.40 12.67
C ASN A 166 5.46 -4.51 14.11
N SER A 167 4.92 -5.69 14.50
CA SER A 167 4.48 -5.95 15.86
C SER A 167 5.62 -5.92 16.87
N ILE A 168 6.79 -6.49 16.52
CA ILE A 168 7.98 -6.42 17.37
C ILE A 168 8.43 -4.98 17.52
N ARG A 169 8.55 -4.23 16.41
CA ARG A 169 8.98 -2.84 16.40
C ARG A 169 8.10 -1.92 17.24
N ASN A 170 6.78 -2.01 17.07
CA ASN A 170 5.84 -1.07 17.70
C ASN A 170 5.31 -1.55 19.05
N GLY A 171 5.32 -2.87 19.28
CA GLY A 171 4.76 -3.49 20.48
C GLY A 171 5.82 -3.93 21.49
N TYR A 172 6.79 -4.74 21.04
CA TYR A 172 7.77 -5.36 21.94
C TYR A 172 8.92 -4.41 22.29
N ASN A 173 9.63 -3.89 21.28
CA ASN A 173 10.85 -3.09 21.46
C ASN A 173 10.64 -1.89 22.40
N PRO A 174 9.54 -1.10 22.31
CA PRO A 174 9.38 0.07 23.18
C PRO A 174 9.04 -0.28 24.63
N ARG A 175 8.67 -1.54 24.91
CA ARG A 175 8.15 -1.97 26.22
C ARG A 175 9.08 -2.90 26.97
N ILE A 176 10.00 -3.56 26.28
CA ILE A 176 10.78 -4.66 26.86
C ILE A 176 11.64 -4.21 28.05
N GLU A 177 12.31 -3.05 27.96
CA GLU A 177 13.14 -2.53 29.04
C GLU A 177 12.32 -2.28 30.32
N GLN A 178 11.14 -1.67 30.17
CA GLN A 178 10.23 -1.43 31.30
C GLN A 178 9.77 -2.76 31.94
N ILE A 179 9.48 -3.77 31.12
CA ILE A 179 9.07 -5.09 31.61
C ILE A 179 10.23 -5.77 32.36
N GLN A 180 11.44 -5.75 31.80
CA GLN A 180 12.62 -6.33 32.43
C GLN A 180 12.94 -5.64 33.77
N GLN A 181 12.80 -4.32 33.85
CA GLN A 181 12.98 -3.57 35.10
C GLN A 181 11.96 -3.98 36.16
N ARG A 182 10.68 -4.14 35.80
CA ARG A 182 9.66 -4.65 36.73
C ARG A 182 9.97 -6.06 37.21
N LEU A 183 10.42 -6.94 36.31
CA LEU A 183 10.83 -8.29 36.68
C LEU A 183 12.03 -8.28 37.63
N LYS A 184 13.01 -7.40 37.40
CA LYS A 184 14.16 -7.22 38.29
C LYS A 184 13.73 -6.80 39.69
N GLU A 185 12.82 -5.84 39.80
CA GLU A 185 12.30 -5.38 41.10
C GLU A 185 11.53 -6.48 41.83
N MET A 186 10.74 -7.29 41.11
CA MET A 186 9.97 -8.37 41.72
C MET A 186 10.85 -9.55 42.15
N LEU A 187 11.85 -9.90 41.33
CA LEU A 187 12.67 -11.11 41.51
C LEU A 187 14.00 -10.83 42.20
N GLN A 188 14.34 -9.55 42.42
CA GLN A 188 15.59 -9.09 43.01
C GLN A 188 16.84 -9.63 42.29
N GLN A 189 16.72 -9.85 40.97
CA GLN A 189 17.79 -10.36 40.11
C GLN A 189 17.64 -9.78 38.70
N ASP A 190 18.74 -9.65 37.97
CA ASP A 190 18.69 -9.24 36.57
C ASP A 190 18.06 -10.35 35.71
N VAL A 191 17.01 -10.00 34.95
CA VAL A 191 16.30 -10.93 34.07
C VAL A 191 16.41 -10.47 32.62
N SER A 192 17.00 -11.34 31.79
CA SER A 192 17.03 -11.15 30.33
C SER A 192 15.88 -11.92 29.68
N LEU A 193 14.99 -11.20 28.97
CA LEU A 193 13.95 -11.82 28.15
C LEU A 193 14.47 -11.99 26.73
N VAL A 194 14.73 -13.24 26.35
CA VAL A 194 15.22 -13.61 25.01
C VAL A 194 14.08 -14.25 24.22
N PRO A 195 13.41 -13.50 23.33
CA PRO A 195 12.16 -13.93 22.72
C PRO A 195 12.34 -14.96 21.59
N ASN A 196 13.54 -15.07 21.00
CA ASN A 196 13.84 -15.97 19.87
C ASN A 196 12.82 -15.87 18.72
N PHE A 197 12.44 -14.63 18.34
CA PHE A 197 11.34 -14.38 17.40
C PHE A 197 11.47 -15.13 16.08
N GLU A 198 12.63 -15.06 15.43
CA GLU A 198 12.88 -15.69 14.13
C GLU A 198 12.74 -17.22 14.21
N THR A 199 13.39 -17.86 15.19
CA THR A 199 13.28 -19.31 15.41
C THR A 199 11.84 -19.76 15.69
N ASN A 200 11.08 -18.98 16.47
CA ASN A 200 9.69 -19.30 16.77
C ASN A 200 8.80 -19.12 15.54
N PHE A 201 9.06 -18.09 14.74
CA PHE A 201 8.34 -17.86 13.49
C PHE A 201 8.60 -19.01 12.50
N GLU A 202 9.85 -19.40 12.27
CA GLU A 202 10.21 -20.51 11.38
C GLU A 202 9.52 -21.83 11.74
N ARG A 203 9.48 -22.17 13.03
CA ARG A 203 8.81 -23.40 13.52
C ARG A 203 7.32 -23.44 13.20
N GLN A 204 6.63 -22.30 13.22
CA GLN A 204 5.20 -22.25 12.87
C GLN A 204 4.96 -22.60 11.39
N TYR A 205 5.89 -22.26 10.49
CA TYR A 205 5.75 -22.55 9.06
C TYR A 205 6.24 -23.95 8.65
N GLN A 206 6.92 -24.69 9.54
CA GLN A 206 7.31 -26.09 9.29
C GLN A 206 6.24 -27.11 9.70
N CYS A 207 5.21 -26.68 10.44
CA CYS A 207 4.12 -27.53 10.92
C CYS A 207 2.81 -27.38 10.12
N LEU A 208 2.84 -26.63 9.00
CA LEU A 208 1.75 -26.49 8.02
C LEU A 208 2.20 -27.10 6.69
#